data_AF-A0A7C1FM49-F1
#
_entry.id   AF-A0A7C1FM49-F1
#
_cell.length_a   1.000
_cell.length_b   1.000
_cell.length_c   1.000
_cell.angle_alpha   90.00
_cell.angle_beta   90.00
_cell.angle_gamma   90.00
#
_symmetry.space_group_name_H-M   'P 1'
#
loop_
_entity.id
_entity.type
_entity.pdbx_description
1 polymer ?
#
loop_
_entity_poly.entity_id
_entity_poly.type
_entity_poly.pdbx_seq_one_letter_code
_entity_poly.pdbx_strand_id
1 'polypeptide(L)' 'AGRPLGRGHGFPLRLVAPDRRGFEWVKWVTRVHVNTTSALLQPPLPLQ' A
#
# COMPACT_ATOMS: atom_id res chain seq x y z
N ALA A 1 -6.47 -2.99 18.82
CA ALA A 1 -7.15 -2.39 17.64
C ALA A 1 -8.01 -1.21 18.10
N GLY A 2 -8.46 -0.33 17.20
CA GLY A 2 -9.32 0.81 17.55
C GLY A 2 -8.61 2.09 18.01
N ARG A 3 -7.28 2.15 17.95
CA ARG A 3 -6.49 3.38 18.13
C ARG A 3 -5.91 3.83 16.79
N PRO A 4 -5.63 5.14 16.60
CA PRO A 4 -4.88 5.60 15.45
C PRO A 4 -3.54 4.86 15.30
N LEU A 5 -3.05 4.77 14.06
CA LEU A 5 -1.76 4.14 13.78
C LEU A 5 -0.65 4.86 14.55
N GLY A 6 0.37 4.12 15.00
CA GLY A 6 1.63 4.75 15.41
C GLY A 6 2.40 5.23 14.18
N ARG A 7 3.33 6.19 14.36
CA ARG A 7 4.17 6.69 13.24
C ARG A 7 4.87 5.55 12.49
N GLY A 8 5.49 4.62 13.20
CA GLY A 8 6.16 3.45 12.60
C GLY A 8 5.22 2.50 11.84
N HIS A 9 3.93 2.54 12.16
CA HIS A 9 2.87 1.72 11.56
C HIS A 9 2.11 2.43 10.43
N GLY A 10 2.52 3.63 10.03
CA GLY A 10 1.94 4.30 8.87
C GLY A 10 0.94 5.41 9.17
N PHE A 11 0.93 6.01 10.37
CA PHE A 11 0.09 7.19 10.63
C PHE A 11 0.36 8.32 9.62
N PRO A 12 -0.67 8.97 9.04
CA PRO A 12 -2.08 8.85 9.39
C PRO A 12 -2.82 7.71 8.68
N LEU A 13 -2.29 7.21 7.57
CA LEU A 13 -2.96 6.25 6.70
C LEU A 13 -1.98 5.22 6.11
N ARG A 14 -2.40 3.96 6.08
CA ARG A 14 -1.71 2.86 5.40
C ARG A 14 -2.67 2.04 4.54
N LEU A 15 -2.14 1.36 3.54
CA LEU A 15 -2.81 0.27 2.86
C LEU A 15 -2.57 -1.06 3.60
N VAL A 16 -3.61 -1.88 3.61
CA VAL A 16 -3.61 -3.24 4.14
C VAL A 16 -4.21 -4.11 3.04
N ALA A 17 -3.42 -5.04 2.52
CA ALA A 17 -3.85 -5.93 1.45
C ALA A 17 -3.64 -7.38 1.92
N PRO A 18 -4.67 -8.00 2.52
CA PRO A 18 -4.61 -9.41 2.90
C PRO A 18 -4.18 -10.27 1.71
N ASP A 19 -3.44 -11.34 1.98
CA ASP A 19 -2.93 -12.29 0.98
C ASP A 19 -1.92 -11.70 -0.03
N ARG A 20 -1.43 -10.48 0.22
CA ARG A 20 -0.39 -9.80 -0.56
C ARG A 20 0.90 -9.67 0.23
N ARG A 21 2.00 -9.42 -0.47
CA ARG A 21 3.33 -9.34 0.15
C ARG A 21 3.46 -8.09 1.01
N GLY A 22 4.29 -8.15 2.06
CA GLY A 22 4.40 -7.07 3.05
C GLY A 22 4.80 -5.70 2.47
N PHE A 23 5.55 -5.67 1.36
CA PHE A 23 5.88 -4.39 0.69
C PHE A 23 4.68 -3.77 -0.05
N GLU A 24 3.63 -4.53 -0.34
CA GLU A 24 2.37 -4.01 -0.93
C GLU A 24 1.54 -3.27 0.14
N TRP A 25 1.89 -3.41 1.43
CA TRP A 25 1.23 -2.73 2.53
C TRP A 25 1.86 -1.36 2.77
N VAL A 26 1.64 -0.46 1.83
CA VAL A 26 2.25 0.88 1.81
C VAL A 26 1.85 1.67 3.05
N LYS A 27 2.86 2.19 3.76
CA LYS A 27 2.69 3.10 4.90
C LYS A 27 2.71 4.55 4.41
N TRP A 28 2.09 5.45 5.18
CA TRP A 28 2.13 6.90 4.94
C TRP A 28 1.56 7.30 3.58
N VAL A 29 0.40 6.74 3.23
CA VAL A 29 -0.23 6.94 1.93
C VAL A 29 -0.67 8.39 1.76
N THR A 30 -0.24 9.02 0.67
CA THR A 30 -0.61 10.40 0.30
C THR A 30 -1.37 10.48 -1.02
N ARG A 31 -1.25 9.47 -1.89
CA ARG A 31 -1.90 9.43 -3.20
C ARG A 31 -2.19 7.99 -3.61
N VAL A 32 -3.27 7.81 -4.36
CA VAL A 32 -3.64 6.54 -5.01
C VAL A 32 -3.94 6.84 -6.48
N HIS A 33 -3.40 6.01 -7.38
CA HIS A 33 -3.71 6.03 -8.80
C HIS A 33 -4.24 4.67 -9.22
N VAL A 34 -5.28 4.68 -10.06
CA VAL A 34 -5.78 3.46 -10.69
C VAL A 34 -4.90 3.17 -11.90
N ASN A 35 -4.33 1.97 -11.96
CA ASN A 35 -3.59 1.49 -13.12
C ASN A 35 -4.54 0.71 -14.03
N THR A 36 -4.69 1.15 -15.28
CA THR A 36 -5.54 0.49 -16.29
C THR A 36 -4.79 -0.58 -17.08
N THR A 37 -3.47 -0.70 -16.91
CA THR A 37 -2.65 -1.74 -17.53
C THR A 37 -2.97 -3.10 -16.91
N SER A 38 -3.06 -4.15 -17.72
CA SER A 38 -3.27 -5.53 -17.24
C SER A 38 -2.21 -5.92 -16.21
N ALA A 39 -2.61 -6.68 -15.18
CA ALA A 39 -1.71 -7.16 -14.13
C ALA A 39 -0.49 -7.93 -14.69
N LEU A 40 -0.65 -8.60 -15.84
CA LEU A 40 0.42 -9.32 -16.52
C LEU A 40 1.55 -8.41 -17.02
N LEU A 41 1.25 -7.14 -17.28
CA LEU A 41 2.18 -6.13 -17.80
C LEU A 41 2.63 -5.15 -16.70
N GLN A 42 2.17 -5.34 -15.46
CA GLN A 42 2.60 -4.52 -14.34
C GLN A 42 3.92 -5.06 -13.77
N PRO A 43 4.84 -4.18 -13.37
CA PRO A 43 6.09 -4.59 -12.74
C PRO A 43 5.82 -5.34 -11.42
N PRO A 44 6.64 -6.34 -11.06
CA PRO A 44 6.43 -7.16 -9.86
C PRO A 44 6.67 -6.39 -8.55
N LEU A 45 7.26 -5.19 -8.63
CA LEU A 45 7.44 -4.26 -7.53
C LEU A 45 6.80 -2.92 -7.92
N PRO A 46 6.19 -2.20 -6.96
CA PRO A 46 5.71 -0.85 -7.21
C PRO A 46 6.89 0.05 -7.59
N LEU A 47 6.76 0.78 -8.69
CA LEU A 47 7.78 1.71 -9.18
C LEU A 47 7.71 3.07 -8.45
N GLN A 48 7.49 3.04 -7.14
CA GLN A 48 7.39 4.24 -6.33
C GLN A 48 8.71 5.01 -6.27
#